data_AF-A0A538PQC2-F1
#
_entry.id   AF-A0A538PQC2-F1
#
_cell.length_a   1.000
_cell.length_b   1.000
_cell.length_c   1.000
_cell.angle_alpha   90.00
_cell.angle_beta   90.00
_cell.angle_gamma   90.00
#
_symmetry.space_group_name_H-M   'P 1'
#
loop_
_entity.id
_entity.type
_entity.pdbx_description
1 polymer ?
#
loop_
_entity_poly.entity_id
_entity_poly.type
_entity_poly.pdbx_seq_one_letter_code
_entity_poly.pdbx_strand_id
1 'polypeptide(L)'
;MISLDGLGEPGSVIELAIRARRVVITMQTDRLREAFRDPSAAKRARGWFRGKLCGIDDVIQFLDELMKCSGGWEQYREGRPLPVGMKEIDRVTMYRTTVRIGQRTMRELGADPELTHCLQSRIAASDWLEVHAGCKQIKSELDGEIDQDPDTNATAPVPRARMRSASAGTP
;
A
#
# COMPACT_ATOMS: atom_id res chain seq x y z
N MET A 1 -6.97 -11.43 14.37
CA MET A 1 -6.51 -11.84 13.03
C MET A 1 -5.00 -11.68 13.01
N ILE A 2 -4.19 -12.68 12.61
CA ILE A 2 -2.72 -12.56 12.72
C ILE A 2 -2.22 -11.60 11.65
N SER A 3 -1.58 -10.50 12.07
CA SER A 3 -1.03 -9.49 11.16
C SER A 3 0.27 -10.02 10.54
N LEU A 4 0.25 -10.25 9.22
CA LEU A 4 1.36 -10.81 8.43
C LEU A 4 2.57 -9.86 8.35
N ASP A 5 2.39 -8.60 8.74
CA ASP A 5 3.37 -7.52 8.71
C ASP A 5 3.90 -7.13 10.11
N GLY A 6 3.43 -7.78 11.19
CA GLY A 6 3.85 -7.50 12.56
C GLY A 6 3.34 -6.15 13.13
N LEU A 7 2.46 -5.45 12.41
CA LEU A 7 2.00 -4.11 12.79
C LEU A 7 0.71 -4.13 13.63
N GLY A 8 0.09 -5.29 13.88
CA GLY A 8 -1.16 -5.44 14.64
C GLY A 8 -2.42 -5.11 13.82
N GLU A 9 -3.60 -5.12 14.47
CA GLU A 9 -4.91 -4.93 13.82
C GLU A 9 -4.96 -3.60 13.01
N PRO A 10 -5.53 -3.57 11.79
CA PRO A 10 -5.63 -2.38 10.96
C PRO A 10 -6.68 -1.39 11.51
N GLY A 11 -6.39 -0.09 11.43
CA GLY A 11 -7.31 0.99 11.79
C GLY A 11 -8.26 1.39 10.64
N SER A 12 -8.10 0.81 9.43
CA SER A 12 -9.04 0.95 8.33
C SER A 12 -8.89 -0.17 7.28
N VAL A 13 -9.92 -0.37 6.44
CA VAL A 13 -9.88 -1.32 5.31
C VAL A 13 -8.83 -0.91 4.27
N ILE A 14 -8.69 0.40 3.99
CA ILE A 14 -7.67 0.90 3.05
C ILE A 14 -6.27 0.58 3.57
N GLU A 15 -6.03 0.80 4.87
CA GLU A 15 -4.75 0.43 5.49
C GLU A 15 -4.46 -1.07 5.34
N LEU A 16 -5.46 -1.92 5.62
CA LEU A 16 -5.32 -3.37 5.43
C LEU A 16 -4.96 -3.73 3.98
N ALA A 17 -5.62 -3.11 3.01
CA ALA A 17 -5.35 -3.35 1.59
C ALA A 17 -3.93 -2.88 1.18
N ILE A 18 -3.50 -1.70 1.65
CA ILE A 18 -2.12 -1.21 1.47
C ILE A 18 -1.13 -2.22 2.05
N ARG A 19 -1.35 -2.69 3.28
CA ARG A 19 -0.47 -3.65 3.96
C ARG A 19 -0.40 -4.99 3.23
N ALA A 20 -1.54 -5.53 2.81
CA ALA A 20 -1.59 -6.79 2.08
C ALA A 20 -0.77 -6.70 0.77
N ARG A 21 -0.94 -5.62 0.01
CA ARG A 21 -0.15 -5.36 -1.19
C ARG A 21 1.33 -5.21 -0.88
N ARG A 22 1.67 -4.50 0.21
CA ARG A 22 3.07 -4.33 0.63
C ARG A 22 3.74 -5.68 0.90
N VAL A 23 3.06 -6.58 1.60
CA VAL A 23 3.57 -7.94 1.87
C VAL A 23 3.81 -8.69 0.57
N VAL A 24 2.82 -8.72 -0.33
CA VAL A 24 2.95 -9.46 -1.60
C VAL A 24 4.08 -8.89 -2.47
N ILE A 25 4.12 -7.56 -2.65
CA ILE A 25 5.15 -6.90 -3.46
C ILE A 25 6.53 -7.15 -2.86
N THR A 26 6.70 -7.06 -1.54
CA THR A 26 7.97 -7.35 -0.86
C THR A 26 8.41 -8.79 -1.11
N MET A 27 7.51 -9.76 -0.90
CA MET A 27 7.82 -11.17 -1.13
C MET A 27 8.22 -11.47 -2.58
N GLN A 28 7.58 -10.85 -3.56
CA GLN A 28 7.96 -11.02 -4.96
C GLN A 28 9.26 -10.28 -5.30
N THR A 29 9.51 -9.13 -4.69
CA THR A 29 10.77 -8.39 -4.85
C THR A 29 11.95 -9.20 -4.34
N ASP A 30 11.81 -9.88 -3.20
CA ASP A 30 12.84 -10.79 -2.68
C ASP A 30 13.07 -11.99 -3.60
N ARG A 31 12.01 -12.56 -4.18
CA ARG A 31 12.13 -13.64 -5.18
C ARG A 31 12.85 -13.19 -6.44
N LEU A 32 12.56 -11.98 -6.92
CA LEU A 32 13.28 -11.39 -8.05
C LEU A 32 14.74 -11.15 -7.70
N ARG A 33 15.04 -10.65 -6.48
CA ARG A 33 16.42 -10.49 -5.99
C ARG A 33 17.18 -11.81 -6.00
N GLU A 34 16.54 -12.90 -5.56
CA GLU A 34 17.13 -14.24 -5.59
C GLU A 34 17.38 -14.74 -7.02
N ALA A 35 16.38 -14.61 -7.89
CA ALA A 35 16.48 -15.04 -9.28
C ALA A 35 17.63 -14.34 -10.02
N PHE A 36 17.86 -13.05 -9.72
CA PHE A 36 18.92 -12.27 -10.35
C PHE A 36 20.27 -12.34 -9.63
N ARG A 37 20.42 -13.16 -8.58
CA ARG A 37 21.71 -13.32 -7.89
C ARG A 37 22.78 -14.00 -8.76
N ASP A 38 22.37 -14.83 -9.73
CA ASP A 38 23.29 -15.44 -10.69
C ASP A 38 23.81 -14.38 -11.68
N PRO A 39 25.14 -14.18 -11.83
CA PRO A 39 25.71 -13.29 -12.83
C PRO A 39 25.26 -13.55 -14.28
N SER A 40 24.82 -14.76 -14.60
CA SER A 40 24.27 -15.12 -15.90
C SER A 40 22.89 -14.48 -16.18
N ALA A 41 22.13 -14.16 -15.12
CA ALA A 41 20.83 -13.51 -15.18
C ALA A 41 20.88 -12.17 -15.91
N ALA A 42 21.89 -11.34 -15.61
CA ALA A 42 22.06 -10.03 -16.21
C ALA A 42 22.27 -10.11 -17.73
N LYS A 43 22.91 -11.19 -18.22
CA LYS A 43 23.05 -11.44 -19.66
C LYS A 43 21.72 -11.82 -20.30
N ARG A 44 20.92 -12.66 -19.63
CA ARG A 44 19.60 -13.08 -20.11
C ARG A 44 18.59 -11.94 -20.14
N ALA A 45 18.65 -11.04 -19.16
CA ALA A 45 17.75 -9.90 -19.01
C ALA A 45 18.19 -8.66 -19.81
N ARG A 46 19.14 -8.81 -20.75
CA ARG A 46 19.66 -7.70 -21.54
C ARG A 46 18.53 -7.08 -22.37
N GLY A 47 18.32 -5.77 -22.20
CA GLY A 47 17.30 -5.01 -22.93
C GLY A 47 15.91 -4.97 -22.28
N TRP A 48 15.72 -5.62 -21.12
CA TRP A 48 14.48 -5.50 -20.32
C TRP A 48 14.39 -4.17 -19.57
N PHE A 49 15.50 -3.47 -19.47
CA PHE A 49 15.72 -2.29 -18.64
C PHE A 49 15.88 -1.05 -19.51
N ARG A 50 15.30 0.08 -19.08
CA ARG A 50 15.30 1.36 -19.80
C ARG A 50 15.22 2.52 -18.81
N GLY A 51 15.69 3.69 -19.23
CA GLY A 51 15.53 4.94 -18.48
C GLY A 51 16.25 4.91 -17.13
N LYS A 52 15.57 5.36 -16.07
CA LYS A 52 16.07 5.31 -14.68
C LYS A 52 16.12 3.88 -14.11
N LEU A 53 15.43 2.92 -14.72
CA LEU A 53 15.46 1.51 -14.31
C LEU A 53 16.42 0.73 -15.20
N CYS A 54 17.73 0.94 -15.02
CA CYS A 54 18.81 0.38 -15.84
C CYS A 54 19.15 -1.08 -15.52
N GLY A 55 18.76 -1.56 -14.34
CA GLY A 55 18.99 -2.92 -13.89
C GLY A 55 17.95 -3.40 -12.89
N ILE A 56 18.08 -4.66 -12.48
CA ILE A 56 17.15 -5.27 -11.52
C ILE A 56 17.22 -4.57 -10.16
N ASP A 57 18.42 -4.13 -9.77
CA ASP A 57 18.63 -3.43 -8.51
C ASP A 57 17.89 -2.09 -8.49
N ASP A 58 17.85 -1.35 -9.61
CA ASP A 58 17.08 -0.11 -9.70
C ASP A 58 15.58 -0.38 -9.56
N VAL A 59 15.08 -1.47 -10.17
CA VAL A 59 13.66 -1.87 -10.05
C VAL A 59 13.32 -2.27 -8.62
N ILE A 60 14.19 -3.05 -7.99
CA ILE A 60 14.04 -3.45 -6.59
C ILE A 60 14.06 -2.22 -5.69
N GLN A 61 15.03 -1.31 -5.88
CA GLN A 61 15.12 -0.08 -5.11
C GLN A 61 13.87 0.80 -5.29
N PHE A 62 13.38 0.92 -6.52
CA PHE A 62 12.16 1.67 -6.81
C PHE A 62 10.93 1.08 -6.10
N LEU A 63 10.81 -0.25 -6.07
CA LEU A 63 9.75 -0.94 -5.33
C LEU A 63 9.93 -0.78 -3.81
N ASP A 64 11.16 -0.85 -3.28
CA ASP A 64 11.43 -0.62 -1.86
C ASP A 64 11.08 0.82 -1.43
N GLU A 65 11.36 1.81 -2.27
CA GLU A 65 10.97 3.21 -2.05
C GLU A 65 9.44 3.38 -2.05
N LEU A 66 8.74 2.73 -2.97
CA LEU A 66 7.28 2.64 -2.97
C LEU A 66 6.73 2.07 -1.64
N MET A 67 7.35 0.99 -1.14
CA MET A 67 6.95 0.37 0.13
C MET A 67 7.20 1.28 1.33
N LYS A 68 8.22 2.15 1.29
CA LYS A 68 8.49 3.13 2.34
C LYS A 68 7.47 4.27 2.32
N CYS A 69 7.21 4.85 1.14
CA CYS A 69 6.31 6.00 1.01
C CYS A 69 4.86 5.67 1.35
N SER A 70 4.42 4.42 1.15
CA SER A 70 3.06 3.97 1.47
C SER A 70 2.80 3.74 2.97
N GLY A 71 3.82 3.82 3.83
CA GLY A 71 3.72 3.59 5.29
C GLY A 71 3.61 4.85 6.16
N GLY A 72 3.50 6.05 5.58
CA GLY A 72 3.56 7.32 6.33
C GLY A 72 2.49 7.50 7.42
N TRP A 73 1.43 6.70 7.40
CA TRP A 73 0.35 6.69 8.39
C TRP A 73 0.72 5.99 9.72
N GLU A 74 1.78 5.17 9.74
CA GLU A 74 2.14 4.33 10.91
C GLU A 74 2.36 5.16 12.18
N GLN A 75 2.90 6.37 12.05
CA GLN A 75 3.17 7.30 13.17
C GLN A 75 1.90 7.94 13.76
N TYR A 76 0.79 7.97 13.01
CA TYR A 76 -0.48 8.57 13.44
C TYR A 76 -1.47 7.52 13.96
N ARG A 77 -1.03 6.28 14.12
CA ARG A 77 -1.85 5.19 14.61
C ARG A 77 -2.19 5.39 16.10
N GLU A 78 -3.38 4.94 16.49
CA GLU A 78 -3.78 4.93 17.90
C GLU A 78 -2.78 4.12 18.74
N GLY A 79 -2.42 4.64 19.91
CA GLY A 79 -1.44 4.02 20.81
C GLY A 79 0.03 4.26 20.45
N ARG A 80 0.35 4.95 19.34
CA ARG A 80 1.71 5.45 19.06
C ARG A 80 1.95 6.80 19.74
N PRO A 81 3.20 7.11 20.13
CA PRO A 81 3.55 8.44 20.59
C PRO A 81 3.19 9.48 19.52
N LEU A 82 2.57 10.59 19.93
CA LEU A 82 2.29 11.69 19.03
C LEU A 82 3.60 12.30 18.52
N PRO A 83 3.68 12.68 17.24
CA PRO A 83 4.73 13.56 16.75
C PRO A 83 4.79 14.86 17.57
N VAL A 84 6.01 15.40 17.73
CA VAL A 84 6.24 16.61 18.52
C VAL A 84 5.38 17.76 18.02
N GLY A 85 4.63 18.39 18.93
CA GLY A 85 3.75 19.53 18.62
C GLY A 85 2.37 19.17 18.05
N MET A 86 2.06 17.89 17.85
CA MET A 86 0.75 17.44 17.37
C MET A 86 -0.25 17.29 18.53
N LYS A 87 -1.51 17.70 18.33
CA LYS A 87 -2.61 17.41 19.27
C LYS A 87 -3.29 16.10 18.91
N GLU A 88 -3.89 15.46 19.90
CA GLU A 88 -4.64 14.21 19.71
C GLU A 88 -5.77 14.34 18.67
N ILE A 89 -6.45 15.49 18.65
CA ILE A 89 -7.52 15.77 17.68
C ILE A 89 -7.03 15.78 16.23
N ASP A 90 -5.77 16.15 16.00
CA ASP A 90 -5.18 16.18 14.67
C ASP A 90 -4.76 14.78 14.20
N ARG A 91 -4.54 13.83 15.13
CA ARG A 91 -4.08 12.46 14.84
C ARG A 91 -5.00 11.75 13.86
N VAL A 92 -6.31 11.76 14.11
CA VAL A 92 -7.28 11.03 13.27
C VAL A 92 -7.28 11.57 11.85
N THR A 93 -7.27 12.89 11.70
CA THR A 93 -7.21 13.58 10.41
C THR A 93 -5.91 13.25 9.68
N MET A 94 -4.78 13.30 10.37
CA MET A 94 -3.47 12.99 9.81
C MET A 94 -3.35 11.51 9.40
N TYR A 95 -3.84 10.59 10.22
CA TYR A 95 -3.91 9.17 9.90
C TYR A 95 -4.71 8.94 8.62
N ARG A 96 -5.94 9.45 8.52
CA ARG A 96 -6.78 9.29 7.32
C ARG A 96 -6.13 9.90 6.08
N THR A 97 -5.55 11.10 6.23
CA THR A 97 -4.88 11.81 5.12
C THR A 97 -3.68 11.02 4.61
N THR A 98 -2.84 10.50 5.51
CA THR A 98 -1.64 9.75 5.13
C THR A 98 -1.92 8.35 4.61
N VAL A 99 -3.01 7.69 5.05
CA VAL A 99 -3.51 6.46 4.41
C VAL A 99 -3.92 6.74 2.95
N ARG A 100 -4.65 7.84 2.70
CA ARG A 100 -5.04 8.25 1.33
C ARG A 100 -3.83 8.60 0.46
N ILE A 101 -2.83 9.30 1.03
CA ILE A 101 -1.56 9.57 0.34
C ILE A 101 -0.87 8.25 0.00
N GLY A 102 -0.77 7.30 0.94
CA GLY A 102 -0.18 5.99 0.68
C GLY A 102 -0.86 5.26 -0.48
N GLN A 103 -2.19 5.21 -0.51
CA GLN A 103 -2.95 4.63 -1.62
C GLN A 103 -2.70 5.35 -2.96
N ARG A 104 -2.66 6.69 -2.95
CA ARG A 104 -2.36 7.48 -4.16
C ARG A 104 -0.95 7.19 -4.66
N THR A 105 0.05 7.20 -3.78
CA THR A 105 1.43 6.89 -4.10
C THR A 105 1.58 5.50 -4.71
N MET A 106 0.87 4.49 -4.19
CA MET A 106 0.86 3.15 -4.80
C MET A 106 0.32 3.16 -6.24
N ARG A 107 -0.75 3.92 -6.50
CA ARG A 107 -1.31 4.05 -7.85
C ARG A 107 -0.39 4.82 -8.80
N GLU A 108 0.13 5.95 -8.37
CA GLU A 108 1.03 6.80 -9.19
C GLU A 108 2.29 6.04 -9.59
N LEU A 109 2.89 5.31 -8.66
CA LEU A 109 4.08 4.51 -8.93
C LEU A 109 3.75 3.24 -9.74
N GLY A 110 2.58 2.64 -9.54
CA GLY A 110 2.07 1.56 -10.41
C GLY A 110 1.86 2.01 -11.86
N ALA A 111 1.48 3.27 -12.06
CA ALA A 111 1.34 3.92 -13.35
C ALA A 111 2.65 4.45 -13.95
N ASP A 112 3.80 4.26 -13.28
CA ASP A 112 5.10 4.67 -13.82
C ASP A 112 5.37 3.91 -15.13
N PRO A 113 5.66 4.63 -16.23
CA PRO A 113 5.79 4.02 -17.55
C PRO A 113 7.00 3.10 -17.66
N GLU A 114 8.09 3.40 -16.94
CA GLU A 114 9.30 2.59 -16.96
C GLU A 114 9.11 1.31 -16.13
N LEU A 115 8.49 1.42 -14.95
CA LEU A 115 8.12 0.24 -14.16
C LEU A 115 7.15 -0.65 -14.94
N THR A 116 6.13 -0.05 -15.56
CA THR A 116 5.15 -0.76 -16.38
C THR A 116 5.83 -1.50 -17.54
N HIS A 117 6.70 -0.81 -18.28
CA HIS A 117 7.45 -1.41 -19.37
C HIS A 117 8.30 -2.58 -18.89
N CYS A 118 9.07 -2.37 -17.81
CA CYS A 118 9.94 -3.38 -17.23
C CYS A 118 9.15 -4.63 -16.80
N LEU A 119 8.02 -4.47 -16.10
CA LEU A 119 7.18 -5.59 -15.67
C LEU A 119 6.58 -6.32 -16.89
N GLN A 120 6.08 -5.60 -17.89
CA GLN A 120 5.47 -6.21 -19.09
C GLN A 120 6.49 -6.97 -19.96
N SER A 121 7.67 -6.40 -20.19
CA SER A 121 8.73 -7.05 -20.97
C SER A 121 9.17 -8.37 -20.34
N ARG A 122 9.16 -8.46 -19.01
CA ARG A 122 9.50 -9.68 -18.27
C ARG A 122 8.37 -10.70 -18.23
N ILE A 123 7.12 -10.25 -18.21
CA ILE A 123 5.97 -11.14 -18.37
C ILE A 123 6.00 -11.78 -19.77
N ALA A 124 6.42 -11.05 -20.81
CA ALA A 124 6.54 -11.59 -22.16
C ALA A 124 7.68 -12.62 -22.32
N ALA A 125 8.74 -12.52 -21.51
CA ALA A 125 9.85 -13.48 -21.48
C ALA A 125 9.50 -14.73 -20.65
N SER A 126 8.65 -15.60 -21.22
CA SER A 126 8.08 -16.79 -20.57
C SER A 126 9.10 -17.90 -20.28
N ASP A 127 10.32 -17.76 -20.76
CA ASP A 127 11.43 -18.70 -20.61
C ASP A 127 12.07 -18.66 -19.21
N TRP A 128 11.62 -17.73 -18.35
CA TRP A 128 12.02 -17.62 -16.95
C TRP A 128 10.81 -17.51 -16.02
N LEU A 129 10.25 -18.67 -15.67
CA LEU A 129 8.94 -18.81 -15.02
C LEU A 129 8.84 -18.08 -13.67
N GLU A 130 9.88 -18.12 -12.83
CA GLU A 130 9.88 -17.47 -11.53
C GLU A 130 9.81 -15.94 -11.68
N VAL A 131 10.57 -15.39 -12.62
CA VAL A 131 10.58 -13.94 -12.91
C VAL A 131 9.25 -13.51 -13.53
N HIS A 132 8.71 -14.31 -14.46
CA HIS A 132 7.38 -14.09 -15.02
C HIS A 132 6.31 -14.02 -13.92
N ALA A 133 6.26 -15.03 -13.04
CA ALA A 133 5.26 -15.11 -11.99
C ALA A 133 5.39 -13.94 -11.00
N GLY A 134 6.61 -13.61 -10.59
CA GLY A 134 6.88 -12.48 -9.69
C GLY A 134 6.45 -11.15 -10.30
N CYS A 135 6.84 -10.86 -11.54
CA CYS A 135 6.48 -9.62 -12.22
C CYS A 135 4.97 -9.51 -12.48
N LYS A 136 4.31 -10.61 -12.82
CA LYS A 136 2.85 -10.65 -12.99
C LYS A 136 2.12 -10.33 -11.69
N GLN A 137 2.54 -10.93 -10.58
CA GLN A 137 1.92 -10.68 -9.28
C GLN A 137 2.15 -9.24 -8.83
N ILE A 138 3.38 -8.71 -8.95
CA ILE A 138 3.67 -7.30 -8.63
C ILE A 138 2.77 -6.38 -9.44
N LYS A 139 2.67 -6.60 -10.76
CA LYS A 139 1.80 -5.80 -11.62
C LYS A 139 0.33 -5.85 -11.17
N SER A 140 -0.18 -7.04 -10.83
CA SER A 140 -1.55 -7.20 -10.37
C SER A 140 -1.85 -6.42 -9.08
N GLU A 141 -0.91 -6.40 -8.12
CA GLU A 141 -1.08 -5.66 -6.86
C GLU A 141 -1.02 -4.14 -7.05
N LEU A 142 -0.22 -3.67 -8.01
CA LEU A 142 -0.10 -2.26 -8.38
C LEU A 142 -1.34 -1.77 -9.14
N ASP A 143 -1.83 -2.56 -10.09
CA ASP A 143 -2.99 -2.22 -10.94
C ASP A 143 -4.32 -2.35 -10.18
N GLY A 144 -4.37 -3.15 -9.11
CA GLY A 144 -5.62 -3.37 -8.38
C GLY A 144 -6.20 -2.06 -7.84
N GLU A 145 -7.50 -1.84 -8.00
CA GLU A 145 -8.17 -0.72 -7.34
C GLU A 145 -8.44 -1.08 -5.87
N ILE A 146 -8.13 -0.15 -4.95
CA ILE A 146 -8.70 -0.19 -3.59
C ILE A 146 -9.94 0.69 -3.67
N ASP A 147 -10.96 0.18 -4.37
CA ASP A 147 -12.23 0.88 -4.48
C ASP A 147 -13.00 0.64 -3.19
N GLN A 148 -12.85 1.55 -2.22
CA GLN A 148 -13.82 1.86 -1.17
C GLN A 148 -13.52 3.25 -0.61
N ASP A 149 -14.40 4.21 -0.89
CA ASP A 149 -14.47 5.46 -0.17
C ASP A 149 -15.16 5.24 1.19
N PRO A 150 -14.43 5.34 2.33
CA PRO A 150 -15.00 5.09 3.65
C PRO A 150 -15.97 6.19 4.10
N ASP A 151 -16.00 7.35 3.42
CA ASP A 151 -16.89 8.45 3.81
C ASP A 151 -18.37 8.19 3.43
N THR A 152 -18.66 7.19 2.59
CA THR A 152 -20.03 6.88 2.16
C THR A 152 -20.89 6.26 3.27
N ASN A 153 -20.30 5.64 4.30
CA ASN A 153 -21.04 4.97 5.39
C ASN A 153 -21.00 5.71 6.73
N ALA A 154 -20.40 6.90 6.81
CA ALA A 154 -20.32 7.68 8.05
C ALA A 154 -21.51 8.66 8.26
N THR A 155 -22.53 8.62 7.41
CA THR A 155 -23.70 9.52 7.51
C THR A 155 -24.99 8.75 7.83
N ALA A 156 -24.96 7.89 8.84
CA ALA A 156 -26.19 7.52 9.52
C ALA A 156 -26.50 8.62 10.55
N PRO A 157 -27.56 9.44 10.39
CA PRO A 157 -27.95 10.36 11.45
C PRO A 157 -28.31 9.54 12.69
N VAL A 158 -27.62 9.82 13.79
CA VAL A 158 -28.01 9.33 15.12
C VAL A 158 -29.50 9.66 15.31
N PRO A 159 -30.38 8.68 15.58
CA PRO A 159 -31.76 8.99 15.92
C PRO A 159 -31.73 9.85 17.17
N ARG A 160 -32.12 11.12 17.05
CA ARG A 160 -32.36 11.98 18.21
C ARG A 160 -33.33 11.25 19.11
N ALA A 161 -32.84 10.79 20.25
CA ALA A 161 -33.66 10.25 21.32
C ALA A 161 -34.78 11.26 21.59
N ARG A 162 -36.03 10.79 21.48
CA ARG A 162 -37.22 11.54 21.90
C ARG A 162 -36.94 12.12 23.29
N MET A 163 -36.85 13.44 23.37
CA MET A 163 -37.06 14.16 24.63
C MET A 163 -38.43 13.74 25.15
N ARG A 164 -38.43 12.86 26.17
CA ARG A 164 -39.58 12.69 27.05
C ARG A 164 -39.66 13.94 27.90
N SER A 165 -40.46 14.91 27.45
CA SER A 165 -41.01 15.92 28.33
C SER A 165 -41.99 15.21 29.27
N ALA A 166 -41.57 14.97 30.50
CA ALA A 166 -42.46 14.67 31.60
C ALA A 166 -41.95 15.44 32.83
N SER A 167 -42.26 16.72 32.85
CA SER A 167 -42.19 17.57 34.02
C SER A 167 -43.56 18.20 34.23
N ALA A 168 -44.34 17.60 35.12
CA ALA A 168 -45.39 18.26 35.90
C ALA A 168 -45.78 17.34 37.08
N GLY A 169 -45.00 17.41 38.17
CA GLY A 169 -45.61 17.58 39.49
C GLY A 169 -45.96 19.07 39.61
N THR A 170 -46.88 19.57 40.42
CA THR A 170 -47.66 19.10 41.60
C THR A 170 -48.75 20.21 41.78
N PRO A 171 -49.64 20.31 42.81
CA PRO A 171 -49.66 19.71 44.15
C PRO A 171 -50.74 18.64 44.35
#